data_AF-A0A5K1FYQ0-F1
#
_entry.id   AF-A0A5K1FYQ0-F1
#
_cell.length_a   1.000
_cell.length_b   1.000
_cell.length_c   1.000
_cell.angle_alpha   90.00
_cell.angle_beta   90.00
_cell.angle_gamma   90.00
#
_symmetry.space_group_name_H-M   'P 1'
#
loop_
_entity.id
_entity.type
_entity.pdbx_description
1 polymer ?
#
loop_
_entity_poly.entity_id
_entity_poly.type
_entity_poly.pdbx_seq_one_letter_code
_entity_poly.pdbx_strand_id
1 'polypeptide(L)' 'IINAELFKRLKGVHGSSYEAFMLSKLVPVVAHLGEDSLGLEEKVQKDIVDNVDVIVSCAANTRFDE' A
#
# COMPACT_ATOMS: atom_id res chain seq x y z
N ILE A 1 -2.08 1.79 -8.20
CA ILE A 1 -0.72 2.29 -7.85
C ILE A 1 0.24 2.17 -9.03
N ILE A 2 0.55 0.97 -9.52
CA ILE A 2 1.61 0.77 -10.55
C ILE A 2 1.34 1.40 -11.93
N ASN A 3 0.09 1.78 -12.23
CA ASN A 3 -0.27 2.44 -13.49
C ASN A 3 -0.35 3.98 -13.37
N ALA A 4 0.03 4.56 -12.24
CA ALA A 4 0.00 6.02 -12.07
C ALA A 4 1.06 6.70 -12.96
N GLU A 5 0.73 7.87 -13.53
CA GLU A 5 1.63 8.64 -14.40
C GLU A 5 2.95 9.02 -13.70
N LEU A 6 2.93 9.14 -12.37
CA LEU A 6 4.11 9.38 -11.53
C LEU A 6 5.27 8.41 -11.85
N PHE A 7 4.96 7.16 -12.24
CA PHE A 7 5.97 6.14 -12.51
C PHE A 7 6.38 6.01 -13.99
N LYS A 8 5.96 6.92 -14.89
CA LYS A 8 6.28 6.83 -16.32
C LYS A 8 7.78 6.75 -16.63
N ARG A 9 8.61 7.52 -15.91
CA ARG A 9 10.08 7.47 -16.06
C ARG A 9 10.62 6.09 -15.71
N LEU A 10 10.13 5.53 -14.60
CA LEU A 10 10.51 4.20 -14.12
C LEU A 10 10.09 3.10 -15.09
N LYS A 11 8.90 3.22 -15.68
CA LYS A 11 8.44 2.34 -16.77
C LYS A 11 9.34 2.39 -18.00
N GLY A 12 9.84 3.57 -18.36
CA GLY A 12 10.83 3.72 -19.44
C GLY A 12 12.16 3.02 -19.15
N VAL A 13 12.63 3.06 -17.90
CA VAL A 13 13.89 2.42 -17.47
C VAL A 13 13.77 0.89 -17.45
N HIS A 14 12.67 0.35 -16.92
CA HIS A 14 12.53 -1.09 -16.73
C HIS A 14 11.85 -1.82 -17.91
N GLY A 15 11.23 -1.09 -18.84
CA GLY A 15 10.62 -1.66 -20.04
C GLY A 15 9.63 -2.79 -19.72
N SER A 16 9.83 -3.95 -20.32
CA SER A 16 9.00 -5.15 -20.08
C SER A 16 9.09 -5.69 -18.66
N SER A 17 10.18 -5.43 -17.93
CA SER A 17 10.35 -5.86 -16.54
C SER A 17 9.70 -4.91 -15.53
N TYR A 18 9.10 -3.80 -15.98
CA TYR A 18 8.51 -2.79 -15.11
C TYR A 18 7.49 -3.37 -14.12
N GLU A 19 6.57 -4.20 -14.59
CA GLU A 19 5.51 -4.74 -13.75
C GLU A 19 6.06 -5.68 -12.68
N ALA A 20 6.93 -6.62 -13.06
CA ALA A 20 7.62 -7.50 -12.13
C ALA A 20 8.44 -6.72 -11.10
N PHE A 21 9.13 -5.66 -11.52
CA PHE A 21 9.86 -4.77 -10.62
C PHE A 21 8.94 -4.09 -9.61
N MET A 22 7.83 -3.48 -10.05
CA MET A 22 6.89 -2.80 -9.16
C MET A 22 6.24 -3.76 -8.17
N LEU A 23 5.82 -4.94 -8.62
CA LEU A 23 5.22 -5.96 -7.76
C LEU A 23 6.22 -6.47 -6.70
N SER A 24 7.52 -6.50 -7.00
CA SER A 24 8.55 -6.85 -6.01
C SER A 24 8.67 -5.85 -4.84
N LYS A 25 8.05 -4.67 -4.95
CA LYS A 25 8.10 -3.61 -3.95
C LYS A 25 6.80 -3.44 -3.17
N LEU A 26 5.76 -4.21 -3.51
CA LEU A 26 4.43 -4.06 -2.93
C LEU A 26 4.07 -5.30 -2.10
N VAL A 27 3.69 -5.06 -0.85
CA VAL A 27 3.11 -6.07 0.04
C VAL A 27 1.67 -5.67 0.34
N PRO A 28 0.66 -6.27 -0.32
CA PRO A 28 -0.73 -5.98 -0.03
C PRO A 28 -1.13 -6.55 1.33
N VAL A 29 -1.86 -5.76 2.12
CA VAL A 29 -2.40 -6.18 3.41
C VAL A 29 -3.89 -5.88 3.42
N VAL A 30 -4.72 -6.87 3.76
CA VAL A 30 -6.16 -6.70 3.91
C VAL A 30 -6.42 -6.16 5.32
N ALA A 31 -7.10 -5.02 5.41
CA ALA A 31 -7.35 -4.31 6.67
C ALA A 31 -8.62 -3.45 6.58
N HIS A 32 -9.22 -3.14 7.72
CA HIS A 32 -10.38 -2.27 7.81
C HIS A 32 -10.20 -1.19 8.89
N LEU A 33 -10.28 0.09 8.51
CA LEU A 33 -10.07 1.21 9.43
C LEU A 33 -11.09 1.26 10.58
N GLY A 34 -12.29 0.71 10.39
CA GLY A 34 -13.34 0.68 11.41
C GLY A 34 -13.17 -0.40 12.48
N GLU A 35 -12.16 -1.27 12.35
CA GLU A 35 -11.88 -2.33 13.31
C GLU A 35 -10.68 -1.99 14.19
N ASP A 36 -10.70 -2.49 15.44
CA ASP A 36 -9.56 -2.39 16.33
C ASP A 36 -8.31 -2.99 15.69
N SER A 37 -7.18 -2.29 15.83
CA SER A 37 -5.92 -2.64 15.16
C SER A 37 -6.04 -2.86 13.65
N LEU A 38 -6.99 -2.17 13.00
CA LEU A 38 -7.29 -2.28 11.58
C LEU A 38 -7.78 -3.68 11.14
N GLY A 39 -8.24 -4.53 12.07
CA GLY A 39 -8.59 -5.92 11.78
C GLY A 39 -7.39 -6.82 11.47
N LEU A 40 -6.17 -6.39 11.81
CA LEU A 40 -4.94 -7.11 11.49
C LEU A 40 -4.63 -8.21 12.51
N GLU A 41 -4.03 -9.30 12.05
CA GLU A 41 -3.42 -10.29 12.93
C GLU A 41 -2.23 -9.69 13.71
N GLU A 42 -2.05 -10.08 14.96
CA GLU A 42 -1.00 -9.55 15.85
C GLU A 42 0.41 -9.59 15.23
N LYS A 43 0.72 -10.66 14.49
CA LYS A 43 2.00 -10.79 13.79
C LYS A 43 2.19 -9.69 12.74
N VAL A 44 1.16 -9.40 11.94
CA VAL A 44 1.21 -8.36 10.90
C VAL A 44 1.30 -6.98 11.54
N GLN A 45 0.59 -6.76 12.65
CA GLN A 45 0.72 -5.53 13.43
C GLN A 45 2.17 -5.32 13.89
N LYS A 46 2.78 -6.37 14.46
CA LYS A 46 4.17 -6.32 14.91
C LYS A 46 5.13 -6.04 13.77
N ASP A 47 4.98 -6.72 12.64
CA ASP A 47 5.84 -6.50 11.46
C ASP A 47 5.72 -5.05 10.96
N ILE A 48 4.52 -4.47 10.96
CA ILE A 48 4.30 -3.06 10.60
C ILE A 48 4.97 -2.12 11.60
N VAL A 49 4.76 -2.34 12.91
CA VAL A 49 5.35 -1.50 13.97
C VAL A 49 6.88 -1.52 13.93
N ASP A 50 7.47 -2.69 13.66
CA ASP A 50 8.93 -2.87 13.70
C ASP A 50 9.62 -2.39 12.41
N ASN A 51 8.93 -2.36 11.26
CA ASN A 51 9.56 -2.15 9.94
C ASN A 51 9.01 -0.97 9.13
N VAL A 52 7.95 -0.29 9.57
CA VAL A 52 7.40 0.88 8.86
C VAL A 52 7.92 2.18 9.47
N ASP A 53 8.70 2.91 8.68
CA ASP A 53 9.24 4.22 9.08
C ASP A 53 8.28 5.39 8.82
N VAL A 54 7.42 5.27 7.80
CA VAL A 54 6.56 6.36 7.33
C VAL A 54 5.15 5.85 7.06
N ILE A 55 4.16 6.54 7.63
CA ILE A 55 2.74 6.30 7.40
C ILE A 55 2.15 7.45 6.58
N VAL A 56 1.52 7.12 5.45
CA VAL A 56 0.75 8.05 4.63
C VAL A 56 -0.72 7.69 4.74
N SER A 57 -1.47 8.42 5.58
CA SER A 57 -2.89 8.15 5.81
C SER A 57 -3.75 8.90 4.81
N CYS A 58 -4.19 8.19 3.76
CA CYS A 58 -5.07 8.73 2.71
C CYS A 58 -6.42 8.02 2.61
N ALA A 59 -6.65 6.96 3.39
CA ALA A 59 -7.87 6.19 3.34
C ALA A 59 -8.99 6.92 4.09
N ALA A 60 -10.13 7.12 3.43
CA ALA A 60 -11.31 7.77 3.96
C ALA A 60 -12.56 7.26 3.23
N ASN A 61 -13.71 7.31 3.92
CA ASN A 61 -15.00 7.15 3.28
C ASN A 61 -15.46 8.51 2.72
N THR A 62 -16.03 8.50 1.52
CA THR A 62 -16.54 9.72 0.84
C THR A 62 -18.05 9.64 0.64
N ARG A 63 -18.74 9.06 1.61
CA ARG A 63 -20.21 9.00 1.65
C ARG A 63 -20.75 10.24 2.34
N PHE A 64 -21.88 10.75 1.84
CA PHE A 64 -22.49 11.98 2.35
C PHE A 64 -23.43 11.75 3.54
N ASP A 65 -23.71 10.49 3.88
CA ASP A 65 -24.72 10.02 4.83
C ASP A 65 -24.15 9.21 6.01
N GLU A 66 -22.86 9.38 6.30
CA GLU A 66 -22.25 8.86 7.53
C GLU A 66 -22.60 9.71 8.77
#